data_AF-A0A949Z468-F1
#
_entry.id   AF-A0A949Z468-F1
#
_cell.length_a   1.000
_cell.length_b   1.000
_cell.length_c   1.000
_cell.angle_alpha   90.00
_cell.angle_beta   90.00
_cell.angle_gamma   90.00
#
_symmetry.space_group_name_H-M   'P 1'
#
loop_
_entity.id
_entity.type
_entity.pdbx_description
1 polymer ?
#
loop_
_entity_poly.entity_id
_entity_poly.type
_entity_poly.pdbx_seq_one_letter_code
_entity_poly.pdbx_strand_id
1 'polypeptide(L)' 'RIAKIEVERAGSVRRSKLNYLRDRKGKQAIAVKEKSQK' A
#
# COMPACT_ATOMS: atom_id res chain seq x y z
N ARG A 1 -11.09 10.00 -18.74
CA ARG A 1 -10.57 11.13 -17.94
C ARG A 1 -11.06 10.92 -16.51
N ILE A 2 -10.18 10.89 -15.52
CA ILE A 2 -10.57 10.62 -14.13
C ILE A 2 -11.04 11.93 -13.49
N ALA A 3 -12.13 11.88 -12.71
CA ALA A 3 -12.75 13.07 -12.10
C ALA A 3 -12.07 13.52 -10.81
N LYS A 4 -11.78 12.60 -9.87
CA LYS A 4 -11.10 12.87 -8.60
C LYS A 4 -10.45 11.58 -8.09
N ILE A 5 -9.34 11.70 -7.36
CA ILE A 5 -8.71 10.60 -6.63
C ILE A 5 -8.56 11.05 -5.18
N GLU A 6 -9.05 10.23 -4.26
CA GLU A 6 -8.91 10.44 -2.82
C GLU A 6 -7.99 9.35 -2.25
N VAL A 7 -7.07 9.75 -1.36
CA VAL A 7 -6.10 8.83 -0.76
C VAL A 7 -6.53 8.57 0.68
N GLU A 8 -7.03 7.36 0.94
CA GLU A 8 -7.51 6.96 2.27
C GLU A 8 -6.36 6.65 3.24
N ARG A 9 -5.30 5.99 2.76
CA ARG A 9 -4.15 5.59 3.60
C ARG A 9 -2.85 5.54 2.80
N ALA A 10 -1.81 6.20 3.31
CA ALA A 10 -0.48 6.19 2.72
C ALA A 10 0.40 5.10 3.35
N GLY A 11 0.81 4.12 2.53
CA GLY A 11 1.81 3.11 2.91
C GLY A 11 3.23 3.53 2.55
N SER A 12 4.21 3.14 3.37
CA SER A 12 5.64 3.23 3.06
C SER A 12 6.14 1.90 2.53
N VAL A 13 6.46 1.86 1.22
CA VAL A 13 6.98 0.67 0.55
C VAL A 13 8.33 0.97 -0.10
N ARG A 14 9.22 -0.03 -0.09
CA ARG A 14 10.54 0.04 -0.74
C ARG A 14 10.51 -0.24 -2.24
N ARG A 15 9.52 -1.00 -2.72
CA ARG A 15 9.40 -1.43 -4.12
C ARG A 15 8.30 -0.66 -4.83
N SER A 16 8.52 -0.31 -6.10
CA SER A 16 7.52 0.35 -6.95
C SER A 16 6.37 -0.58 -7.35
N LYS A 17 6.65 -1.89 -7.52
CA LYS A 17 5.65 -2.93 -7.80
C LYS A 17 5.42 -3.81 -6.57
N LEU A 18 4.15 -4.02 -6.21
CA LEU A 18 3.73 -4.76 -5.02
C LEU A 18 3.29 -6.21 -5.28
N ASN A 19 3.71 -6.80 -6.40
CA ASN A 19 3.30 -8.17 -6.79
C ASN A 19 3.65 -9.22 -5.72
N TYR A 20 4.70 -8.99 -4.93
CA TYR A 20 5.13 -9.86 -3.83
C TYR A 20 4.11 -9.99 -2.68
N LEU A 21 3.10 -9.12 -2.63
CA LEU A 21 2.02 -9.22 -1.65
C LEU A 21 1.02 -10.33 -2.01
N ARG A 22 1.00 -10.79 -3.28
CA ARG A 22 0.06 -11.81 -3.77
C ARG A 22 0.29 -13.18 -3.12
N ASP A 23 1.54 -13.49 -2.79
CA ASP A 23 1.90 -14.79 -2.19
C ASP A 23 1.73 -14.81 -0.66
N ARG A 24 1.35 -13.69 -0.05
CA ARG A 24 1.21 -13.56 1.41
C ARG A 24 -0.22 -13.85 1.85
N LYS A 25 -0.38 -14.29 3.10
CA LYS A 25 -1.68 -14.58 3.72
C LYS A 25 -1.97 -13.68 4.93
N GLY A 26 -3.25 -13.39 5.15
CA GLY A 26 -3.73 -12.65 6.32
C GLY A 26 -3.13 -11.24 6.46
N LYS A 27 -2.75 -10.87 7.69
CA LYS A 27 -2.23 -9.53 8.00
C LYS A 27 -0.97 -9.16 7.22
N GLN A 28 -0.19 -10.14 6.74
CA GLN A 28 1.04 -9.86 5.98
C GLN A 28 0.79 -9.46 4.52
N ALA A 29 -0.38 -9.80 3.97
CA ALA A 29 -0.81 -9.40 2.62
C ALA A 29 -1.38 -7.96 2.60
N ILE A 30 -1.99 -7.55 3.72
CA ILE A 30 -2.73 -6.30 3.84
C ILE A 30 -1.90 -5.22 4.55
N ALA A 31 -1.14 -5.58 5.57
CA ALA A 31 -0.40 -4.62 6.38
C ALA A 31 0.95 -4.29 5.73
N VAL A 32 0.93 -3.22 4.95
CA VAL A 32 2.14 -2.46 4.62
C VAL A 32 2.38 -1.46 5.75
N LYS A 33 3.65 -1.22 6.10
CA LYS A 33 4.02 -0.23 7.12
C LYS A 33 3.45 1.13 6.74
N GLU A 34 2.71 1.76 7.64
CA GLU A 34 2.17 3.10 7.40
C GLU A 34 3.30 4.09 7.18
N LYS A 35 3.12 5.01 6.23
CA LYS A 35 4.05 6.11 6.06
C LYS A 35 3.83 7.04 7.24
N SER A 36 4.82 7.12 8.14
CA SER A 36 4.79 8.11 9.21
C SER A 36 4.54 9.47 8.58
N GLN A 37 3.38 10.07 8.83
CA GLN A 37 3.18 11.48 8.56
C GLN A 37 4.18 12.20 9.45
N LYS A 38 5.19 12.79 8.81
CA LYS A 38 6.17 13.65 9.47
C LYS A 38 5.75 15.08 9.22
#